data_AF-A0AA42E7D0-F1
#
_entry.id   AF-A0AA42E7D0-F1
#
_cell.length_a   1.000
_cell.length_b   1.000
_cell.length_c   1.000
_cell.angle_alpha   90.00
_cell.angle_beta   90.00
_cell.angle_gamma   90.00
#
_symmetry.space_group_name_H-M   'P 1'
#
loop_
_entity.id
_entity.type
_entity.pdbx_description
1 polymer ?
#
loop_
_entity_poly.entity_id
_entity_poly.type
_entity_poly.pdbx_seq_one_letter_code
_entity_poly.pdbx_strand_id
1 'polypeptide(L)'
;MKQPAKTPIEKAAEAWGVELPAWVEALAEEATRTSQSTAASRIGYSAPVVSAVLSRSYKGDYAAVEARVSGALMGATVDCPVLGEIARDHCLDQQRLGFAATSSVRARLYRACRAGCRHSRIKGEAG
;
A
#
# COMPACT_ATOMS: atom_id res chain seq x y z
N MET A 1 -10.13 26.23 -26.79
CA MET A 1 -9.81 24.79 -26.69
C MET A 1 -9.53 24.43 -25.24
N LYS A 2 -10.10 23.33 -24.71
CA LYS A 2 -9.67 22.75 -23.43
C LYS A 2 -8.40 21.94 -23.68
N GLN A 3 -7.34 22.16 -22.91
CA GLN A 3 -6.14 21.31 -22.98
C GLN A 3 -6.53 19.85 -22.66
N PRO A 4 -5.90 18.85 -23.31
CA PRO A 4 -6.11 17.46 -22.94
C PRO A 4 -5.72 17.26 -21.47
N ALA A 5 -6.47 16.42 -20.76
CA ALA A 5 -6.17 16.10 -19.37
C ALA A 5 -4.82 15.38 -19.29
N LYS A 6 -3.93 15.85 -18.42
CA LYS A 6 -2.63 15.23 -18.16
C LYS A 6 -2.80 13.78 -17.71
N THR A 7 -1.93 12.90 -18.18
CA THR A 7 -1.85 11.51 -17.71
C THR A 7 -1.39 11.47 -16.25
N PRO A 8 -1.66 10.37 -15.51
CA PRO A 8 -1.18 10.19 -14.15
C PRO A 8 0.34 10.32 -14.00
N ILE A 9 1.12 9.78 -14.95
CA ILE A 9 2.58 9.88 -14.94
C ILE A 9 3.08 11.31 -15.16
N GLU A 10 2.49 12.07 -16.10
CA GLU A 10 2.83 13.49 -16.30
C GLU A 10 2.50 14.32 -15.07
N LYS A 11 1.36 14.04 -14.42
CA LYS A 11 0.95 14.72 -13.17
C LYS A 11 1.96 14.46 -12.05
N ALA A 12 2.43 13.21 -11.92
CA ALA A 12 3.43 12.85 -10.91
C ALA A 12 4.78 13.51 -11.19
N ALA A 13 5.25 13.46 -12.43
CA ALA A 13 6.51 14.09 -12.84
C ALA A 13 6.49 15.61 -12.58
N GLU A 14 5.38 16.30 -12.88
CA GLU A 14 5.24 17.73 -12.61
C GLU A 14 5.21 18.06 -11.11
N ALA A 15 4.47 17.28 -10.31
CA ALA A 15 4.28 17.58 -8.89
C ALA A 15 5.49 17.20 -8.02
N TRP A 16 6.22 16.15 -8.39
CA TRP A 16 7.37 15.66 -7.63
C TRP A 16 8.71 16.16 -8.19
N GLY A 17 8.77 16.46 -9.49
CA GLY A 17 9.98 16.94 -10.15
C GLY A 17 11.14 15.94 -10.03
N VAL A 18 12.32 16.46 -9.71
CA VAL A 18 13.55 15.66 -9.53
C VAL A 18 13.48 14.68 -8.35
N GLU A 19 12.53 14.84 -7.44
CA GLU A 19 12.36 13.98 -6.27
C GLU A 19 11.30 12.88 -6.46
N LEU A 20 10.89 12.58 -7.69
CA LEU A 20 9.88 11.54 -7.96
C LEU A 20 10.33 10.18 -7.40
N PRO A 21 9.69 9.67 -6.33
CA PRO A 21 10.07 8.38 -5.76
C PRO A 21 9.61 7.25 -6.68
N ALA A 22 10.43 6.20 -6.80
CA ALA A 22 10.13 5.04 -7.65
C ALA A 22 8.76 4.39 -7.36
N TRP A 23 8.31 4.39 -6.10
CA TRP A 23 7.00 3.86 -5.76
C TRP A 23 5.85 4.76 -6.26
N VAL A 24 6.04 6.09 -6.28
CA VAL A 24 5.05 7.02 -6.84
C VAL A 24 5.00 6.87 -8.36
N GLU A 25 6.17 6.72 -9.00
CA GLU A 25 6.28 6.42 -10.42
C GLU A 25 5.54 5.14 -10.78
N ALA A 26 5.80 4.02 -10.09
CA ALA A 26 5.10 2.76 -10.29
C ALA A 26 3.57 2.87 -10.12
N LEU A 27 3.12 3.66 -9.13
CA LEU A 27 1.70 3.94 -8.94
C LEU A 27 1.11 4.76 -10.10
N ALA A 28 1.86 5.72 -10.62
CA ALA A 28 1.46 6.56 -11.73
C ALA A 28 1.41 5.77 -13.06
N GLU A 29 2.39 4.91 -13.31
CA GLU A 29 2.41 3.98 -14.44
C GLU A 29 1.22 3.02 -14.39
N GLU A 30 0.94 2.41 -13.23
CA GLU A 30 -0.21 1.54 -13.05
C GLU A 30 -1.54 2.26 -13.34
N ALA A 31 -1.68 3.48 -12.83
CA ALA A 31 -2.86 4.31 -13.06
C ALA A 31 -2.99 4.75 -14.53
N THR A 32 -1.86 4.91 -15.24
CA THR A 32 -1.82 5.25 -16.67
C THR A 32 -2.20 4.04 -17.53
N ARG A 33 -1.70 2.85 -17.17
CA ARG A 33 -1.99 1.57 -17.85
C ARG A 33 -3.42 1.08 -17.62
N THR A 34 -4.02 1.43 -16.49
CA THR A 34 -5.37 1.00 -16.10
C THR A 34 -6.28 2.20 -15.83
N SER A 35 -6.43 2.61 -14.58
CA SER A 35 -7.12 3.82 -14.12
C SER A 35 -6.73 4.11 -12.67
N GLN A 36 -6.94 5.35 -12.20
CA GLN A 36 -6.68 5.68 -10.78
C GLN A 36 -7.55 4.87 -9.81
N SER A 37 -8.79 4.51 -10.19
CA SER A 37 -9.65 3.67 -9.35
C SER A 37 -9.17 2.23 -9.29
N THR A 38 -8.75 1.66 -10.42
CA THR A 38 -8.16 0.31 -10.47
C THR A 38 -6.86 0.25 -9.67
N ALA A 39 -5.95 1.22 -9.87
CA ALA A 39 -4.69 1.29 -9.13
C ALA A 39 -4.93 1.44 -7.62
N ALA A 40 -5.89 2.29 -7.22
CA ALA A 40 -6.25 2.47 -5.82
C ALA A 40 -6.76 1.17 -5.17
N SER A 41 -7.66 0.45 -5.85
CA SER A 41 -8.16 -0.83 -5.37
C SER A 41 -7.06 -1.87 -5.16
N ARG A 42 -6.06 -1.92 -6.06
CA ARG A 42 -4.91 -2.84 -5.94
C ARG A 42 -4.07 -2.60 -4.69
N ILE A 43 -3.89 -1.34 -4.30
CA ILE A 43 -3.11 -0.98 -3.10
C ILE A 43 -3.97 -0.87 -1.83
N GLY A 44 -5.29 -1.10 -1.94
CA GLY A 44 -6.26 -0.98 -0.86
C GLY A 44 -6.48 0.44 -0.34
N TYR A 45 -6.45 1.42 -1.24
CA TYR A 45 -6.77 2.83 -1.00
C TYR A 45 -7.91 3.32 -1.92
N SER A 46 -8.35 4.56 -1.73
CA SER A 46 -9.35 5.19 -2.59
C SER A 46 -8.72 6.00 -3.72
N ALA A 47 -9.44 6.18 -4.84
CA ALA A 47 -8.97 6.97 -5.98
C ALA A 47 -8.57 8.42 -5.59
N PRO A 48 -9.28 9.12 -4.68
CA PRO A 48 -8.83 10.43 -4.20
C PRO A 48 -7.47 10.41 -3.50
N VAL A 49 -7.15 9.35 -2.76
CA VAL A 49 -5.83 9.19 -2.13
C VAL A 49 -4.76 9.05 -3.21
N VAL A 50 -4.96 8.19 -4.21
CA VAL A 50 -4.03 8.05 -5.34
C VAL A 50 -3.85 9.40 -6.05
N SER A 51 -4.94 10.10 -6.38
CA SER A 51 -4.84 11.41 -7.03
C SER A 51 -4.04 12.43 -6.21
N ALA A 52 -4.25 12.46 -4.89
CA ALA A 52 -3.56 13.36 -3.98
C ALA A 52 -2.07 13.01 -3.84
N VAL A 53 -1.72 11.71 -3.82
CA VAL A 53 -0.33 11.24 -3.80
C VAL A 53 0.38 11.62 -5.10
N LEU A 54 -0.26 11.41 -6.25
CA LEU A 54 0.29 11.79 -7.55
C LEU A 54 0.49 13.30 -7.67
N SER A 55 -0.35 14.13 -7.05
CA SER A 55 -0.14 15.59 -6.99
C SER A 55 0.70 16.08 -5.81
N ARG A 56 1.37 15.18 -5.06
CA ARG A 56 2.16 15.51 -3.87
C ARG A 56 1.40 16.34 -2.83
N SER A 57 0.08 16.20 -2.76
CA SER A 57 -0.83 16.98 -1.91
C SER A 57 -1.47 16.17 -0.80
N TYR A 58 -1.23 14.85 -0.77
CA TYR A 58 -1.75 13.96 0.27
C TYR A 58 -1.23 14.39 1.65
N LYS A 59 -2.14 14.42 2.64
CA LYS A 59 -1.87 14.83 4.03
C LYS A 59 -1.76 13.67 5.01
N GLY A 60 -1.91 12.45 4.53
CA GLY A 60 -1.79 11.23 5.33
C GLY A 60 -0.36 10.68 5.37
N ASP A 61 -0.25 9.44 5.80
CA ASP A 61 1.02 8.73 5.94
C ASP A 61 1.52 8.19 4.59
N TYR A 62 2.51 8.86 3.99
CA TYR A 62 3.16 8.41 2.75
C TYR A 62 3.87 7.07 2.93
N ALA A 63 4.47 6.77 4.09
CA ALA A 63 5.13 5.50 4.35
C ALA A 63 4.14 4.33 4.45
N ALA A 64 2.87 4.60 4.79
CA ALA A 64 1.81 3.60 4.70
C ALA A 64 1.41 3.31 3.25
N VAL A 65 1.29 4.35 2.41
CA VAL A 65 0.97 4.20 0.99
C VAL A 65 2.12 3.50 0.26
N GLU A 66 3.35 3.93 0.48
CA GLU A 66 4.57 3.34 -0.07
C GLU A 66 4.62 1.84 0.24
N ALA A 67 4.47 1.44 1.51
CA ALA A 67 4.51 0.02 1.88
C ALA A 67 3.45 -0.84 1.17
N ARG A 68 2.28 -0.25 0.85
CA ARG A 68 1.24 -0.92 0.05
C ARG A 68 1.62 -1.01 -1.42
N VAL A 69 2.12 0.09 -2.00
CA VAL A 69 2.57 0.13 -3.38
C VAL A 69 3.74 -0.83 -3.61
N SER A 70 4.72 -0.85 -2.71
CA SER A 70 5.88 -1.75 -2.80
C SER A 70 5.45 -3.21 -2.86
N GLY A 71 4.47 -3.62 -2.04
CA GLY A 71 3.95 -4.99 -2.06
C GLY A 71 3.13 -5.29 -3.31
N ALA A 72 2.12 -4.46 -3.59
CA ALA A 72 1.12 -4.75 -4.61
C ALA A 72 1.60 -4.52 -6.05
N LEU A 73 2.53 -3.57 -6.27
CA LEU A 73 2.96 -3.15 -7.61
C LEU A 73 4.45 -3.38 -7.88
N MET A 74 5.30 -3.43 -6.86
CA MET A 74 6.77 -3.55 -7.03
C MET A 74 7.33 -4.90 -6.58
N GLY A 75 6.48 -5.83 -6.11
CA GLY A 75 6.89 -7.19 -5.75
C GLY A 75 7.64 -7.31 -4.41
N ALA A 76 7.56 -6.33 -3.51
CA ALA A 76 8.18 -6.42 -2.20
C ALA A 76 7.53 -7.52 -1.34
N THR A 77 8.34 -8.45 -0.84
CA THR A 77 7.92 -9.56 0.03
C THR A 77 8.43 -9.41 1.46
N VAL A 78 7.82 -10.16 2.37
CA VAL A 78 8.26 -10.32 3.76
C VAL A 78 8.09 -11.77 4.21
N ASP A 79 8.96 -12.20 5.13
CA ASP A 79 8.85 -13.51 5.78
C ASP A 79 7.86 -13.45 6.94
N CYS A 80 6.63 -13.91 6.69
CA CYS A 80 5.63 -14.08 7.73
C CYS A 80 5.91 -15.35 8.52
N PRO A 81 6.00 -15.30 9.87
CA PRO A 81 6.24 -16.48 10.70
C PRO A 81 5.10 -17.52 10.65
N VAL A 82 3.94 -17.17 10.06
CA VAL A 82 2.78 -18.07 9.95
C VAL A 82 2.51 -18.49 8.50
N LEU A 83 2.72 -17.61 7.52
CA LEU A 83 2.38 -17.84 6.12
C LEU A 83 3.59 -18.07 5.21
N GLY A 84 4.83 -17.95 5.72
CA GLY A 84 6.03 -17.95 4.90
C GLY A 84 6.21 -16.63 4.14
N GLU A 85 6.88 -16.67 3.00
CA GLU A 85 7.07 -15.49 2.16
C GLU A 85 5.73 -15.02 1.57
N ILE A 86 5.36 -13.77 1.84
CA ILE A 86 4.15 -13.14 1.31
C ILE A 86 4.43 -11.71 0.86
N ALA A 87 3.62 -11.19 -0.05
CA ALA A 87 3.68 -9.79 -0.46
C ALA A 87 3.44 -8.83 0.73
N ARG A 88 4.10 -7.67 0.71
CA ARG A 88 4.07 -6.71 1.83
C ARG A 88 2.66 -6.16 2.10
N ASP A 89 1.90 -5.89 1.07
CA ASP A 89 0.50 -5.46 1.14
C ASP A 89 -0.38 -6.53 1.79
N HIS A 90 -0.22 -7.80 1.39
CA HIS A 90 -0.90 -8.93 2.02
C HIS A 90 -0.56 -9.05 3.52
N CYS A 91 0.72 -8.86 3.89
CA CYS A 91 1.12 -8.81 5.29
C CYS A 91 0.38 -7.70 6.06
N LEU A 92 0.22 -6.52 5.47
CA LEU A 92 -0.50 -5.40 6.08
C LEU A 92 -2.02 -5.68 6.20
N ASP A 93 -2.60 -6.42 5.26
CA ASP A 93 -4.00 -6.84 5.35
C ASP A 93 -4.21 -7.82 6.51
N GLN A 94 -3.32 -8.82 6.66
CA GLN A 94 -3.41 -9.77 7.77
C GLN A 94 -3.32 -9.09 9.15
N GLN A 95 -2.52 -8.02 9.27
CA GLN A 95 -2.40 -7.25 10.52
C GLN A 95 -3.70 -6.50 10.90
N ARG A 96 -4.53 -6.12 9.92
CA ARG A 96 -5.80 -5.42 10.15
C ARG A 96 -6.92 -6.36 10.59
N LEU A 97 -6.76 -7.67 10.37
CA LEU A 97 -7.78 -8.64 10.73
C LEU A 97 -7.86 -8.81 12.25
N GLY A 98 -9.10 -8.81 12.75
CA GLY A 98 -9.40 -9.17 14.14
C GLY A 98 -9.25 -10.67 14.40
N PHE A 99 -9.29 -11.03 15.69
CA PHE A 99 -9.25 -12.41 16.13
C PHE A 99 -10.43 -13.21 15.56
N ALA A 100 -10.17 -14.45 15.13
CA ALA A 100 -11.18 -15.36 14.63
C ALA A 100 -10.93 -16.77 15.19
N ALA A 101 -11.80 -17.22 16.10
CA ALA A 101 -11.70 -18.53 16.74
C ALA A 101 -11.96 -19.70 15.78
N THR A 102 -12.71 -19.45 14.70
CA THR A 102 -13.11 -20.46 13.69
C THR A 102 -12.00 -20.84 12.72
N SER A 103 -10.83 -20.19 12.77
CA SER A 103 -9.69 -20.50 11.92
C SER A 103 -8.39 -20.50 12.73
N SER A 104 -7.77 -21.68 12.84
CA SER A 104 -6.49 -21.85 13.53
C SER A 104 -5.37 -21.02 12.90
N VAL A 105 -5.38 -20.83 11.58
CA VAL A 105 -4.44 -19.96 10.86
C VAL A 105 -4.67 -18.50 11.24
N ARG A 106 -5.91 -18.01 11.20
CA ARG A 106 -6.22 -16.61 11.58
C ARG A 106 -5.91 -16.32 13.05
N ALA A 107 -6.20 -17.27 13.94
CA ALA A 107 -5.83 -17.16 15.35
C ALA A 107 -4.31 -17.08 15.55
N ARG A 108 -3.52 -17.87 14.81
CA ARG A 108 -2.05 -17.80 14.83
C ARG A 108 -1.52 -16.48 14.28
N LEU A 109 -2.06 -16.01 13.14
CA LEU A 109 -1.70 -14.72 12.55
C LEU A 109 -1.96 -13.55 13.48
N TYR A 110 -3.16 -13.51 14.08
CA TYR A 110 -3.55 -12.47 15.03
C TYR A 110 -2.55 -12.35 16.18
N ARG A 111 -2.18 -13.48 16.78
CA ARG A 111 -1.20 -13.55 17.87
C ARG A 111 0.19 -13.17 17.40
N ALA A 112 0.68 -13.74 16.30
CA ALA A 112 2.01 -13.46 15.78
C ALA A 112 2.21 -11.98 15.45
N CYS A 113 1.21 -11.33 14.84
CA CYS A 113 1.28 -9.90 14.54
C CYS A 113 1.34 -9.02 15.80
N ARG A 114 0.84 -9.48 16.95
CA ARG A 114 0.80 -8.73 18.22
C ARG A 114 1.88 -9.15 19.22
N ALA A 115 2.59 -10.24 18.96
CA ALA A 115 3.64 -10.78 19.82
C ALA A 115 5.07 -10.32 19.41
N GLY A 116 5.21 -9.10 18.88
CA GLY A 116 6.53 -8.53 18.54
C GLY A 116 7.06 -8.87 17.13
N CYS A 117 6.19 -9.21 16.18
CA CYS A 117 6.60 -9.40 14.78
C CYS A 117 7.28 -8.14 14.21
N ARG A 118 8.50 -8.28 13.68
CA ARG A 118 9.32 -7.19 13.09
C ARG A 118 8.63 -6.43 11.94
N HIS A 119 7.67 -7.07 11.29
CA HIS A 119 6.93 -6.51 10.16
C HIS A 119 5.61 -5.86 10.57
N SER A 120 5.20 -6.04 11.84
CA SER A 120 3.94 -5.54 12.37
C SER A 120 4.00 -4.04 12.61
N ARG A 121 2.95 -3.34 12.20
CA ARG A 121 2.72 -1.92 12.48
C ARG A 121 1.74 -1.71 13.64
N ILE A 122 1.27 -2.79 14.26
CA ILE A 122 0.36 -2.73 15.41
C ILE A 122 1.20 -2.32 16.62
N LYS A 123 0.92 -1.15 17.20
CA LYS A 123 1.42 -0.83 18.54
C LYS A 123 0.78 -1.85 19.47
N GLY A 124 1.60 -2.70 20.11
CA GLY A 124 1.12 -3.84 20.88
C GLY A 124 -0.03 -3.42 21.82
N GLU A 125 -1.21 -3.98 21.61
CA GLU A 125 -2.23 -3.98 22.64
C GLU A 125 -1.67 -4.88 23.74
N ALA A 126 -1.28 -4.27 24.86
CA ALA A 126 -1.03 -5.00 26.09
C ALA A 126 -2.28 -5.85 26.34
N GLY A 127 -2.08 -7.16 26.39
CA GLY A 127 -3.12 -8.12 26.71
C GLY A 127 -3.67 -7.91 28.11
#